data_AF-A0A2N1H9P8-F1
#
_entry.id   AF-A0A2N1H9P8-F1
#
_cell.length_a   1.000
_cell.length_b   1.000
_cell.length_c   1.000
_cell.angle_alpha   90.00
_cell.angle_beta   90.00
_cell.angle_gamma   90.00
#
_symmetry.space_group_name_H-M   'P 1'
#
loop_
_entity.id
_entity.type
_entity.pdbx_description
1 polymer ?
#
loop_
_entity_poly.entity_id
_entity_poly.type
_entity_poly.pdbx_seq_one_letter_code
_entity_poly.pdbx_strand_id
1 'polypeptide(L)'
;MDSKKLAFVAAAMIAAFVGNAAACPIEECMPELAKKVEAQEARDSINDLRDPAQAAMHAGLVAAEYRVAILEVENRALIRAVELNQKPDLASLRLFPSPHALYDAVSSDVLQVTVTGRMPQLEHFQRRVKHAVVVALIEEETVKLGKPRRLITPSE
;
A
#
# COMPACT_ATOMS: atom_id res chain seq x y z
N MET A 1 20.25 -2.20 18.96
CA MET A 1 19.96 -3.16 17.87
C MET A 1 20.51 -2.55 16.58
N ASP A 2 21.40 -3.23 15.85
CA ASP A 2 22.08 -2.67 14.67
C ASP A 2 21.08 -2.24 13.59
N SER A 3 21.26 -1.05 13.00
CA SER A 3 20.40 -0.48 11.94
C SER A 3 20.28 -1.39 10.73
N LYS A 4 21.34 -2.16 10.44
CA LYS A 4 21.33 -3.21 9.40
C LYS A 4 20.37 -4.36 9.71
N LYS A 5 20.26 -4.75 10.99
CA LYS A 5 19.32 -5.79 11.43
C LYS A 5 17.87 -5.29 11.36
N LEU A 6 17.63 -4.02 11.67
CA LEU A 6 16.32 -3.37 11.55
C LEU A 6 15.85 -3.28 10.09
N ALA A 7 16.75 -2.89 9.16
CA ALA A 7 16.46 -2.89 7.73
C ALA A 7 16.18 -4.31 7.20
N PHE A 8 16.88 -5.32 7.71
CA PHE A 8 16.64 -6.72 7.36
C PHE A 8 15.27 -7.23 7.85
N VAL A 9 14.86 -6.82 9.06
CA VAL A 9 13.55 -7.16 9.61
C VAL A 9 12.43 -6.47 8.82
N ALA A 10 12.61 -5.19 8.46
CA ALA A 10 11.66 -4.47 7.61
C ALA A 10 11.55 -5.12 6.22
N ALA A 11 12.68 -5.45 5.58
CA ALA A 11 12.70 -6.15 4.31
C ALA A 11 12.05 -7.55 4.38
N ALA A 12 12.27 -8.29 5.47
CA ALA A 12 11.65 -9.60 5.70
C ALA A 12 10.14 -9.49 5.93
N MET A 13 9.66 -8.48 6.64
CA MET A 13 8.21 -8.22 6.77
C MET A 13 7.60 -7.84 5.43
N ILE A 14 8.24 -6.98 4.65
CA ILE A 14 7.77 -6.60 3.31
C ILE A 14 7.72 -7.84 2.39
N ALA A 15 8.76 -8.68 2.42
CA ALA A 15 8.79 -9.91 1.64
C ALA A 15 7.68 -10.91 2.06
N ALA A 16 7.33 -10.95 3.35
CA ALA A 16 6.24 -11.78 3.86
C ALA A 16 4.85 -11.30 3.37
N PHE A 17 4.67 -9.99 3.16
CA PHE A 17 3.44 -9.41 2.62
C PHE A 17 3.37 -9.40 1.08
N VAL A 18 4.52 -9.42 0.40
CA VAL A 18 4.61 -9.45 -1.07
C VAL A 18 4.59 -10.89 -1.62
N GLY A 19 4.88 -11.90 -0.81
CA GLY A 19 4.75 -13.33 -1.16
C GLY A 19 3.31 -13.85 -1.07
N ASN A 20 3.04 -15.00 -1.71
CA ASN A 20 1.77 -15.75 -1.66
C ASN A 20 1.49 -16.37 -0.27
N ALA A 21 1.54 -15.58 0.81
CA ALA A 21 1.04 -16.00 2.10
C ALA A 21 -0.44 -15.64 2.18
N ALA A 22 -1.29 -16.64 2.39
CA ALA A 22 -2.70 -16.44 2.70
C ALA A 22 -2.80 -15.45 3.88
N ALA A 23 -3.28 -14.24 3.61
CA ALA A 23 -3.34 -13.17 4.59
C ALA A 23 -4.34 -13.54 5.68
N CYS A 24 -3.84 -13.79 6.88
CA CYS A 24 -4.65 -14.03 8.06
C CYS A 24 -4.89 -12.68 8.76
N PRO A 25 -6.13 -12.37 9.18
CA PRO A 25 -6.48 -11.06 9.74
C PRO A 25 -5.56 -10.67 10.90
N ILE A 26 -5.21 -9.39 11.00
CA ILE A 26 -4.27 -8.89 12.01
C ILE A 26 -4.82 -9.12 13.43
N GLU A 27 -6.14 -9.12 13.59
CA GLU A 27 -6.79 -9.44 14.87
C GLU A 27 -6.50 -10.88 15.33
N GLU A 28 -6.35 -11.81 14.38
CA GLU A 28 -6.10 -13.23 14.66
C GLU A 28 -4.60 -13.53 14.76
N CYS A 29 -3.78 -12.91 13.91
CA CYS A 29 -2.34 -13.17 13.86
C CYS A 29 -1.53 -12.39 14.89
N MET A 30 -1.91 -11.15 15.19
CA MET A 30 -1.15 -10.25 16.06
C MET A 30 -2.08 -9.34 16.88
N PRO A 31 -2.79 -9.89 17.88
CA PRO A 31 -3.80 -9.16 18.66
C PRO A 31 -3.24 -7.97 19.46
N GLU A 32 -1.97 -8.02 19.85
CA GLU A 32 -1.26 -6.90 20.49
C GLU A 32 -0.98 -5.73 19.54
N LEU A 33 -0.94 -6.01 18.23
CA LEU A 33 -0.78 -4.98 17.19
C LEU A 33 -2.14 -4.34 16.86
N ALA A 34 -3.21 -5.15 16.79
CA ALA A 34 -4.57 -4.67 16.58
C ALA A 34 -4.99 -3.63 17.63
N LYS A 35 -4.72 -3.89 18.92
CA LYS A 35 -5.00 -2.95 20.02
C LYS A 35 -4.22 -1.64 19.93
N LYS A 36 -3.01 -1.67 19.35
CA LYS A 36 -2.20 -0.46 19.14
C LYS A 36 -2.72 0.36 17.97
N VAL A 37 -3.22 -0.30 16.92
CA VAL A 37 -3.82 0.38 15.76
C VAL A 37 -5.09 1.13 16.17
N GLU A 38 -5.98 0.50 16.94
CA GLU A 38 -7.20 1.15 17.46
C GLU A 38 -6.90 2.36 18.37
N ALA A 39 -5.83 2.30 19.17
CA ALA A 39 -5.39 3.44 19.99
C ALA A 39 -4.75 4.58 19.18
N GLN A 40 -4.22 4.28 17.99
CA GLN A 40 -3.53 5.24 17.11
C GLN A 40 -4.49 6.04 16.22
N GLU A 41 -5.76 5.62 16.12
CA GLU A 41 -6.81 6.33 15.35
C GLU A 41 -7.24 7.66 15.99
N ALA A 42 -6.76 7.97 17.20
CA ALA A 42 -6.88 9.28 17.85
C ALA A 42 -5.86 10.31 17.29
N ARG A 43 -6.03 10.63 16.00
CA ARG A 43 -5.81 11.91 15.31
C ARG A 43 -4.62 12.79 15.75
N ASP A 44 -3.72 12.98 14.77
CA ASP A 44 -2.88 14.17 14.50
C ASP A 44 -1.41 14.22 15.00
N SER A 45 -0.80 13.10 15.44
CA SER A 45 0.68 13.02 15.58
C SER A 45 1.36 11.85 14.86
N ILE A 46 0.66 11.17 13.95
CA ILE A 46 1.17 9.99 13.20
C ILE A 46 2.38 10.33 12.31
N ASN A 47 2.66 11.61 12.05
CA ASN A 47 3.70 12.05 11.12
C ASN A 47 5.07 12.36 11.77
N ASP A 48 5.19 12.30 13.10
CA ASP A 48 6.47 12.50 13.82
C ASP A 48 6.87 11.20 14.54
N LEU A 49 6.95 10.09 13.79
CA LEU A 49 7.43 8.80 14.30
C LEU A 49 8.94 8.91 14.58
N ARG A 50 9.29 9.41 15.76
CA ARG A 50 10.68 9.52 16.23
C ARG A 50 11.30 8.17 16.57
N ASP A 51 10.47 7.14 16.75
CA ASP A 51 10.90 5.78 17.04
C ASP A 51 11.00 4.95 15.74
N PRO A 52 12.18 4.41 15.39
CA PRO A 52 12.36 3.51 14.25
C PRO A 52 11.41 2.30 14.25
N ALA A 53 11.01 1.80 15.42
CA ALA A 53 10.04 0.70 15.50
C ALA A 53 8.65 1.12 15.01
N GLN A 54 8.23 2.34 15.34
CA GLN A 54 6.96 2.89 14.86
C GLN A 54 7.00 3.16 13.35
N ALA A 55 8.11 3.66 12.82
CA ALA A 55 8.30 3.82 11.39
C ALA A 55 8.25 2.49 10.63
N ALA A 56 8.84 1.42 11.17
CA ALA A 56 8.74 0.09 10.60
C ALA A 56 7.29 -0.45 10.60
N MET A 57 6.55 -0.24 11.69
CA MET A 57 5.12 -0.61 11.76
C MET A 57 4.28 0.17 10.76
N HIS A 58 4.50 1.49 10.64
CA HIS A 58 3.81 2.32 9.65
C HIS A 58 4.15 1.90 8.21
N ALA A 59 5.42 1.64 7.90
CA ALA A 59 5.82 1.11 6.60
C ALA A 59 5.13 -0.22 6.27
N GLY A 60 4.99 -1.12 7.27
CA GLY A 60 4.24 -2.37 7.14
C GLY A 60 2.75 -2.12 6.85
N LEU A 61 2.13 -1.17 7.54
CA LEU A 61 0.74 -0.77 7.31
C LEU A 61 0.55 -0.25 5.87
N VAL A 62 1.42 0.67 5.41
CA VAL A 62 1.35 1.22 4.05
C VAL A 62 1.54 0.13 2.99
N ALA A 63 2.46 -0.81 3.21
CA ALA A 63 2.67 -1.93 2.32
C ALA A 63 1.42 -2.83 2.24
N ALA A 64 0.77 -3.08 3.37
CA ALA A 64 -0.49 -3.83 3.43
C ALA A 64 -1.62 -3.09 2.70
N GLU A 65 -1.81 -1.79 2.97
CA GLU A 65 -2.80 -0.94 2.29
C GLU A 65 -2.61 -0.97 0.77
N TYR A 66 -1.37 -0.85 0.30
CA TYR A 66 -1.04 -0.94 -1.13
C TYR A 66 -1.39 -2.31 -1.72
N ARG A 67 -1.05 -3.40 -1.02
CA ARG A 67 -1.35 -4.76 -1.51
C ARG A 67 -2.84 -5.04 -1.55
N VAL A 68 -3.58 -4.63 -0.51
CA VAL A 68 -5.05 -4.72 -0.47
C VAL A 68 -5.66 -3.96 -1.63
N ALA A 69 -5.21 -2.72 -1.89
CA ALA A 69 -5.74 -1.92 -2.97
C ALA A 69 -5.52 -2.56 -4.36
N ILE A 70 -4.36 -3.20 -4.60
CA ILE A 70 -4.11 -3.98 -5.82
C ILE A 70 -5.06 -5.18 -5.91
N LEU A 71 -5.19 -5.96 -4.83
CA LEU A 71 -6.05 -7.14 -4.78
C LEU A 71 -7.52 -6.79 -5.04
N GLU A 72 -7.99 -5.67 -4.51
CA GLU A 72 -9.36 -5.21 -4.75
C GLU A 72 -9.61 -4.88 -6.22
N VAL A 73 -8.64 -4.24 -6.89
CA VAL A 73 -8.73 -3.96 -8.34
C VAL A 73 -8.73 -5.27 -9.14
N GLU A 74 -7.82 -6.19 -8.83
CA GLU A 74 -7.77 -7.53 -9.46
C GLU A 74 -9.09 -8.28 -9.28
N ASN A 75 -9.64 -8.28 -8.06
CA ASN A 75 -10.90 -8.95 -7.75
C ASN A 75 -12.07 -8.32 -8.53
N ARG A 76 -12.17 -6.98 -8.57
CA ARG A 76 -13.19 -6.29 -9.38
C ARG A 76 -13.07 -6.58 -10.88
N ALA A 77 -11.86 -6.73 -11.40
CA ALA A 77 -11.62 -7.09 -12.79
C ALA A 77 -12.04 -8.55 -13.07
N LEU A 78 -11.74 -9.47 -12.16
CA LEU A 78 -12.14 -10.88 -12.27
C LEU A 78 -13.65 -11.07 -12.18
N ILE A 79 -14.32 -10.41 -11.23
CA ILE A 79 -15.79 -10.47 -11.10
C ILE A 79 -16.45 -10.04 -12.41
N ARG A 80 -16.03 -8.91 -12.99
CA ARG A 80 -16.54 -8.45 -14.29
C ARG A 80 -16.25 -9.40 -15.44
N ALA A 81 -15.06 -9.99 -15.46
CA ALA A 81 -14.68 -10.97 -16.48
C ALA A 81 -15.65 -12.15 -16.47
N VAL A 82 -16.01 -12.63 -15.28
CA VAL A 82 -16.99 -13.71 -15.08
C VAL A 82 -18.39 -13.26 -15.51
N GLU A 83 -18.84 -12.08 -15.09
CA GLU A 83 -20.17 -11.55 -15.44
C GLU A 83 -20.36 -11.37 -16.95
N LEU A 84 -19.32 -10.89 -17.65
CA LEU A 84 -19.37 -10.59 -19.08
C LEU A 84 -18.90 -11.76 -19.95
N ASN A 85 -18.46 -12.87 -19.34
CA ASN A 85 -17.82 -14.00 -20.02
C ASN A 85 -16.65 -13.57 -20.93
N GLN A 86 -15.82 -12.66 -20.42
CA GLN A 86 -14.69 -12.04 -21.11
C GLN A 86 -13.39 -12.29 -20.34
N LYS A 87 -12.24 -11.92 -20.94
CA LYS A 87 -10.96 -11.93 -20.22
C LYS A 87 -10.91 -10.79 -19.19
N PRO A 88 -10.24 -10.98 -18.04
CA PRO A 88 -10.09 -9.93 -17.05
C PRO A 88 -9.28 -8.76 -17.60
N ASP A 89 -9.83 -7.57 -17.42
CA ASP A 89 -9.19 -6.31 -17.79
C ASP A 89 -8.45 -5.73 -16.58
N LEU A 90 -7.12 -5.90 -16.58
CA LEU A 90 -6.23 -5.45 -15.51
C LEU A 90 -5.59 -4.08 -15.80
N ALA A 91 -6.07 -3.31 -16.79
CA ALA A 91 -5.38 -2.06 -17.15
C ALA A 91 -5.37 -1.03 -16.02
N SER A 92 -6.38 -1.04 -15.13
CA SER A 92 -6.44 -0.19 -13.92
C SER A 92 -5.22 -0.36 -13.01
N LEU A 93 -4.55 -1.52 -13.02
CA LEU A 93 -3.34 -1.75 -12.22
C LEU A 93 -2.17 -0.86 -12.63
N ARG A 94 -2.16 -0.35 -13.87
CA ARG A 94 -1.09 0.55 -14.36
C ARG A 94 -1.12 1.93 -13.71
N LEU A 95 -2.22 2.27 -13.04
CA LEU A 95 -2.37 3.53 -12.31
C LEU A 95 -1.64 3.50 -10.96
N PHE A 96 -1.34 2.31 -10.45
CA PHE A 96 -0.69 2.14 -9.16
C PHE A 96 0.81 2.39 -9.27
N PRO A 97 1.44 2.97 -8.23
CA PRO A 97 2.89 3.03 -8.11
C PRO A 97 3.48 1.62 -8.22
N SER A 98 4.69 1.50 -8.77
CA SER A 98 5.36 0.20 -8.86
C SER A 98 5.73 -0.32 -7.45
N PRO A 99 5.87 -1.66 -7.27
CA PRO A 99 6.39 -2.22 -6.02
C PRO A 99 7.78 -1.70 -5.65
N HIS A 100 8.60 -1.34 -6.64
CA HIS A 100 9.92 -0.71 -6.41
C HIS A 100 9.76 0.67 -5.77
N ALA A 101 8.77 1.46 -6.19
CA ALA A 101 8.50 2.76 -5.58
C ALA A 101 8.09 2.66 -4.09
N LEU A 102 7.47 1.54 -3.68
CA LEU A 102 7.22 1.25 -2.26
C LEU A 102 8.52 0.97 -1.51
N TYR A 103 9.37 0.10 -2.07
CA TYR A 103 10.66 -0.23 -1.47
C TYR A 103 11.55 1.01 -1.30
N ASP A 104 11.60 1.87 -2.33
CA ASP A 104 12.37 3.12 -2.31
C ASP A 104 11.83 4.10 -1.26
N ALA A 105 10.51 4.26 -1.19
CA ALA A 105 9.87 5.11 -0.18
C ALA A 105 10.16 4.62 1.25
N VAL A 106 10.01 3.30 1.50
CA VAL A 106 10.30 2.71 2.81
C VAL A 106 11.77 2.83 3.18
N SER A 107 12.68 2.53 2.25
CA SER A 107 14.13 2.57 2.51
C SER A 107 14.59 4.00 2.81
N SER A 108 14.11 4.97 2.03
CA SER A 108 14.34 6.39 2.27
C SER A 108 13.83 6.82 3.65
N ASP A 109 12.60 6.44 4.01
CA ASP A 109 11.99 6.88 5.27
C ASP A 109 12.59 6.21 6.50
N VAL A 110 12.98 4.92 6.41
CA VAL A 110 13.72 4.26 7.51
C VAL A 110 15.05 4.96 7.76
N LEU A 111 15.79 5.32 6.71
CA LEU A 111 17.02 6.11 6.82
C LEU A 111 16.73 7.50 7.39
N GLN A 112 15.65 8.15 6.96
CA GLN A 112 15.36 9.50 7.39
C GLN A 112 14.82 9.59 8.83
N VAL A 113 14.00 8.63 9.26
CA VAL A 113 13.55 8.52 10.65
C VAL A 113 14.73 8.26 11.58
N THR A 114 15.66 7.37 11.18
CA THR A 114 16.84 7.08 12.02
C THR A 114 17.79 8.28 12.15
N VAL A 115 17.83 9.18 11.17
CA VAL A 115 18.71 10.37 11.19
C VAL A 115 18.01 11.62 11.75
N THR A 116 16.74 11.83 11.43
CA THR A 116 16.01 13.09 11.67
C THR A 116 14.73 12.94 12.50
N GLY A 117 14.24 11.71 12.69
CA GLY A 117 12.99 11.43 13.39
C GLY A 117 11.71 11.80 12.62
N ARG A 118 11.79 12.12 11.31
CA ARG A 118 10.66 12.56 10.47
C ARG A 118 10.41 11.61 9.29
N MET A 119 9.14 11.42 8.91
CA MET A 119 8.72 10.66 7.71
C MET A 119 8.22 11.58 6.58
N PRO A 120 8.90 11.63 5.42
CA PRO A 120 8.38 12.40 4.28
C PRO A 120 7.88 11.62 3.07
N GLN A 121 8.41 10.43 2.73
CA GLN A 121 8.11 9.81 1.42
C GLN A 121 6.94 8.82 1.43
N LEU A 122 6.70 8.13 2.54
CA LEU A 122 5.57 7.20 2.72
C LEU A 122 4.22 7.92 2.58
N GLU A 123 4.13 9.18 3.03
CA GLU A 123 2.92 9.99 2.89
C GLU A 123 2.61 10.27 1.41
N HIS A 124 3.64 10.65 0.63
CA HIS A 124 3.50 10.85 -0.81
C HIS A 124 3.12 9.56 -1.52
N PHE A 125 3.73 8.43 -1.13
CA PHE A 125 3.37 7.12 -1.66
C PHE A 125 1.91 6.78 -1.38
N GLN A 126 1.45 6.91 -0.13
CA GLN A 126 0.04 6.67 0.24
C GLN A 126 -0.93 7.55 -0.55
N ARG A 127 -0.63 8.84 -0.72
CA ARG A 127 -1.46 9.73 -1.54
C ARG A 127 -1.55 9.25 -2.99
N ARG A 128 -0.45 8.78 -3.58
CA ARG A 128 -0.45 8.21 -4.94
C ARG A 128 -1.29 6.93 -5.02
N VAL A 129 -1.21 6.05 -4.02
CA VAL A 129 -2.06 4.85 -3.96
C VAL A 129 -3.53 5.23 -3.87
N LYS A 130 -3.90 6.14 -2.95
CA LYS A 130 -5.30 6.62 -2.81
C LYS A 130 -5.81 7.24 -4.10
N HIS A 131 -4.99 8.04 -4.77
CA HIS A 131 -5.33 8.61 -6.06
C HIS A 131 -5.53 7.53 -7.14
N ALA A 132 -4.63 6.54 -7.22
CA ALA A 132 -4.75 5.42 -8.17
C ALA A 132 -6.05 4.64 -7.97
N VAL A 133 -6.46 4.38 -6.72
CA VAL A 133 -7.74 3.72 -6.40
C VAL A 133 -8.93 4.54 -6.93
N VAL A 134 -8.95 5.85 -6.67
CA VAL A 134 -10.04 6.73 -7.13
C VAL A 134 -10.10 6.75 -8.66
N VAL A 135 -8.95 6.92 -9.33
CA VAL A 135 -8.91 6.95 -10.80
C VAL A 135 -9.32 5.60 -11.39
N ALA A 136 -8.87 4.48 -10.81
CA ALA A 136 -9.26 3.14 -11.24
C ALA A 136 -10.79 2.95 -11.18
N LEU A 137 -11.43 3.36 -10.07
CA LEU A 137 -12.89 3.30 -9.92
C LEU A 137 -13.60 4.18 -10.96
N ILE A 138 -13.11 5.39 -11.20
CA ILE A 138 -13.69 6.28 -12.22
C ILE A 138 -13.57 5.67 -13.61
N GLU A 139 -12.40 5.16 -13.99
CA GLU A 139 -12.20 4.51 -15.29
C GLU A 139 -13.12 3.31 -15.47
N GLU A 140 -13.20 2.48 -14.43
CA GLU A 140 -14.06 1.31 -14.38
C GLU A 140 -15.54 1.64 -14.57
N GLU A 141 -16.04 2.71 -13.95
CA GLU A 141 -17.41 3.18 -14.13
C GLU A 141 -17.62 3.85 -15.51
N THR A 142 -16.63 4.56 -16.04
CA THR A 142 -16.73 5.17 -17.38
C THR A 142 -16.86 4.11 -18.48
N VAL A 143 -16.18 2.97 -18.33
CA VAL A 143 -16.30 1.83 -19.24
C VAL A 143 -17.69 1.19 -19.16
N LYS A 144 -18.27 1.05 -17.96
CA LYS A 144 -19.65 0.57 -17.79
C LYS A 144 -20.66 1.49 -18.48
N LEU A 145 -20.40 2.79 -18.52
CA LEU A 145 -21.21 3.78 -19.24
C LEU A 145 -20.97 3.79 -20.77
N GLY A 146 -20.20 2.85 -21.31
CA GLY A 146 -19.92 2.73 -22.74
C GLY A 146 -18.93 3.77 -23.28
N LYS A 147 -18.23 4.50 -22.39
CA LYS A 147 -17.20 5.48 -22.80
C LYS A 147 -15.83 4.82 -22.89
N PRO A 148 -15.00 5.21 -23.87
CA PRO A 148 -13.63 4.71 -23.96
C PRO A 148 -12.81 5.18 -22.75
N ARG A 149 -11.94 4.31 -22.25
CA ARG A 149 -11.02 4.61 -21.15
C ARG A 149 -10.10 5.77 -21.57
N ARG A 150 -9.99 6.79 -20.72
CA ARG A 150 -8.96 7.82 -20.91
C ARG A 150 -7.64 7.22 -20.44
N LEU A 151 -6.66 7.10 -21.33
CA LEU A 151 -5.30 6.73 -20.96
C LEU A 151 -4.71 7.88 -20.13
N ILE A 152 -4.95 7.88 -18.83
CA ILE A 152 -4.21 8.76 -17.91
C ILE A 152 -2.90 8.05 -17.63
N THR A 153 -1.89 8.31 -18.46
CA THR A 153 -0.52 7.95 -18.10
C THR A 153 -0.15 8.76 -16.86
N PRO A 154 0.28 8.12 -15.75
CA PRO A 154 0.86 8.88 -14.65
C PRO A 154 2.07 9.63 -15.21
N SER A 155 2.03 10.95 -15.13
CA SER A 155 3.17 11.80 -15.47
C SER A 155 4.35 11.41 -14.58
N GLU A 156 5.50 11.15 -15.22
CA GLU A 156 6.80 10.85 -14.60
C GLU A 156 7.18 11.81 -13.46
#